data_AF-A0A914REI5-F1
#
_entry.id   AF-A0A914REI5-F1
#
_cell.length_a   1.000
_cell.length_b   1.000
_cell.length_c   1.000
_cell.angle_alpha   90.00
_cell.angle_beta   90.00
_cell.angle_gamma   90.00
#
_symmetry.space_group_name_H-M   'P 1'
#
loop_
_entity.id
_entity.type
_entity.pdbx_description
1 polymer ?
#
loop_
_entity_poly.entity_id
_entity_poly.type
_entity_poly.pdbx_seq_one_letter_code
_entity_poly.pdbx_strand_id
1 'polypeptide(L)'
;MIDIRSGMPRTAYYGVVTFLLGVSRIYAIPVALNENLDFISQPSSAFYNTDWDKMTRYLDFQETYCRSGKFMGVCDPSNPQLKEWFKKKRLTERLRSWGEMIVN
;
A
#
# COMPACT_ATOMS: atom_id res chain seq x y z
N MET A 1 9.97 -3.66 -5.55
CA MET A 1 8.60 -3.55 -6.11
C MET A 1 7.67 -4.12 -5.08
N ILE A 2 6.73 -3.31 -4.56
CA ILE A 2 5.83 -3.76 -3.49
C ILE A 2 4.65 -4.50 -4.12
N ASP A 3 4.35 -5.69 -3.61
CA ASP A 3 3.35 -6.61 -4.18
C ASP A 3 1.91 -6.23 -3.82
N ILE A 4 1.72 -5.34 -2.85
CA ILE A 4 0.43 -4.79 -2.40
C ILE A 4 0.36 -3.32 -2.83
N ARG A 5 -0.80 -2.84 -3.30
CA ARG A 5 -1.08 -1.41 -3.53
C ARG A 5 -2.53 -1.13 -3.18
N SER A 6 -2.81 -0.01 -2.52
CA SER A 6 -4.18 0.33 -2.11
C SER A 6 -4.81 -0.73 -1.19
N GLY A 7 -4.00 -1.46 -0.42
CA GLY A 7 -4.49 -2.50 0.50
C GLY A 7 -4.88 -3.82 -0.18
N MET A 8 -4.46 -4.00 -1.45
CA MET A 8 -4.77 -5.18 -2.26
C MET A 8 -3.53 -5.74 -2.96
N PRO A 9 -3.37 -7.07 -3.05
CA PRO A 9 -2.35 -7.66 -3.90
C PRO A 9 -2.55 -7.26 -5.37
N ARG A 10 -1.45 -7.03 -6.07
CA ARG A 10 -1.47 -6.69 -7.50
C ARG A 10 -2.21 -7.78 -8.29
N THR A 11 -2.95 -7.36 -9.33
CA THR A 11 -3.77 -8.23 -10.21
C THR A 11 -5.01 -8.86 -9.57
N ALA A 12 -5.27 -8.57 -8.30
CA ALA A 12 -6.45 -9.08 -7.65
C ALA A 12 -7.71 -8.32 -8.09
N TYR A 13 -8.85 -9.01 -8.07
CA TYR A 13 -10.18 -8.44 -8.24
C TYR A 13 -11.04 -8.87 -7.04
N TYR A 14 -11.48 -7.91 -6.21
CA TYR A 14 -12.13 -8.18 -4.91
C TYR A 14 -11.39 -9.20 -4.03
N GLY A 15 -10.07 -9.05 -3.92
CA GLY A 15 -9.20 -9.96 -3.15
C GLY A 15 -8.88 -11.29 -3.84
N VAL A 16 -9.53 -11.62 -4.96
CA VAL A 16 -9.23 -12.84 -5.73
C VAL A 16 -8.01 -12.63 -6.61
N VAL A 17 -6.95 -13.40 -6.38
CA VAL A 17 -5.74 -13.40 -7.21
C VAL A 17 -5.79 -14.62 -8.13
N THR A 18 -5.79 -14.38 -9.44
CA THR A 18 -5.78 -15.47 -10.45
C THR A 18 -4.38 -15.61 -11.01
N PHE A 19 -3.84 -16.84 -11.02
CA PHE A 19 -2.54 -17.14 -11.62
C PHE A 19 -2.50 -18.55 -12.20
N LEU A 20 -1.49 -18.81 -13.05
CA LEU A 20 -1.23 -20.14 -13.58
C LEU A 20 -0.11 -20.80 -12.77
N LEU A 21 -0.30 -22.07 -12.42
CA LEU A 21 0.75 -22.93 -11.88
C LEU A 21 0.88 -24.15 -12.78
N GLY A 22 1.93 -24.16 -13.62
CA GLY A 22 2.05 -25.12 -14.72
C GLY A 22 0.91 -24.92 -15.74
N VAL A 23 0.14 -25.98 -15.99
CA VAL A 23 -1.04 -25.96 -16.88
C VAL A 23 -2.35 -25.65 -16.13
N SER A 24 -2.31 -25.56 -14.81
CA SER A 24 -3.49 -25.37 -13.97
C SER A 24 -3.76 -23.89 -13.71
N ARG A 25 -5.02 -23.48 -13.82
CA ARG A 25 -5.48 -22.15 -13.39
C ARG A 25 -5.88 -22.21 -11.92
N ILE A 26 -5.25 -21.38 -11.11
CA ILE A 26 -5.48 -21.27 -9.67
C ILE A 26 -6.12 -19.92 -9.36
N TYR A 27 -7.09 -19.96 -8.45
CA TYR A 27 -7.74 -18.79 -7.88
C TYR A 27 -7.47 -18.79 -6.38
N ALA A 28 -6.63 -17.89 -5.90
CA ALA A 28 -6.50 -17.63 -4.47
C ALA A 28 -7.62 -16.69 -4.05
N ILE A 29 -8.53 -17.16 -3.21
CA ILE A 29 -9.69 -16.41 -2.73
C ILE A 29 -9.56 -16.12 -1.23
N PRO A 30 -10.02 -14.96 -0.74
CA PRO A 30 -10.17 -14.71 0.69
C PRO A 30 -11.22 -15.63 1.30
N VAL A 31 -11.01 -16.05 2.55
CA VAL A 31 -11.92 -16.95 3.29
C VAL A 31 -13.36 -16.44 3.33
N ALA A 32 -13.54 -15.12 3.45
CA ALA A 32 -14.86 -14.49 3.46
C ALA A 32 -15.71 -14.75 2.21
N LEU A 33 -15.10 -14.98 1.03
CA LEU A 33 -15.83 -15.36 -0.19
C LEU A 33 -16.29 -16.81 -0.19
N ASN A 34 -15.69 -17.66 0.64
CA ASN A 34 -16.09 -19.06 0.77
C ASN A 34 -17.32 -19.21 1.69
N GLU A 35 -17.50 -18.28 2.64
CA GLU A 35 -18.60 -18.29 3.61
C GLU A 35 -19.88 -17.64 3.07
N ASN A 36 -19.76 -16.70 2.12
CA ASN A 36 -20.89 -16.03 1.50
C ASN A 36 -20.70 -15.98 -0.03
N LEU A 37 -21.47 -16.81 -0.73
CA LEU A 37 -21.42 -16.94 -2.20
C LEU A 37 -21.94 -15.70 -2.93
N ASP A 38 -22.63 -14.79 -2.24
CA ASP A 38 -23.20 -13.59 -2.86
C ASP A 38 -22.16 -12.46 -2.94
N PHE A 39 -21.15 -12.68 -3.79
CA PHE A 39 -19.98 -11.82 -4.01
C PHE A 39 -20.33 -10.35 -4.27
N ILE A 40 -21.46 -10.09 -4.93
CA ILE A 40 -21.88 -8.74 -5.35
C ILE A 40 -22.45 -7.94 -4.15
N SER A 41 -22.89 -8.62 -3.09
CA SER A 41 -23.52 -7.98 -1.94
C SER A 41 -22.55 -7.24 -1.01
N GLN A 42 -21.25 -7.54 -1.09
CA GLN A 42 -20.27 -6.97 -0.16
C GLN A 42 -19.59 -5.72 -0.71
N PRO A 43 -19.44 -4.66 0.12
CA PRO A 43 -18.71 -3.47 -0.28
C PRO A 43 -17.24 -3.82 -0.52
N SER A 44 -16.60 -3.08 -1.44
CA SER A 44 -15.18 -3.22 -1.74
C SER A 44 -14.31 -3.25 -0.47
N SER A 45 -14.59 -2.37 0.49
CA SER A 45 -13.88 -2.27 1.77
C SER A 45 -13.79 -3.57 2.58
N ALA A 46 -14.64 -4.57 2.32
CA ALA A 46 -14.52 -5.90 2.93
C ALA A 46 -13.28 -6.67 2.46
N PHE A 47 -12.74 -6.31 1.29
CA PHE A 47 -11.61 -6.98 0.64
C PHE A 47 -10.31 -6.15 0.64
N TYR A 48 -10.40 -4.84 0.92
CA TYR A 48 -9.25 -3.94 0.99
C TYR A 48 -8.86 -3.70 2.43
N ASN A 49 -7.62 -4.04 2.81
CA ASN A 49 -7.10 -3.72 4.12
C ASN A 49 -6.45 -2.32 4.11
N THR A 50 -7.09 -1.36 4.77
CA THR A 50 -6.62 0.04 4.82
C THR A 50 -5.28 0.20 5.52
N ASP A 51 -4.99 -0.64 6.52
CA ASP A 51 -3.73 -0.56 7.25
C ASP A 51 -2.58 -1.04 6.38
N TRP A 52 -2.82 -2.11 5.61
CA TRP A 52 -1.86 -2.58 4.61
C TRP A 52 -1.59 -1.52 3.54
N ASP A 53 -2.60 -0.77 3.12
CA ASP A 53 -2.38 0.37 2.22
C ASP A 53 -1.45 1.41 2.86
N LYS A 54 -1.75 1.86 4.08
CA LYS A 54 -0.95 2.87 4.79
C LYS A 54 0.49 2.41 5.04
N MET A 55 0.70 1.13 5.37
CA MET A 55 2.04 0.54 5.53
C MET A 55 2.79 0.46 4.20
N THR A 56 2.12 0.00 3.14
CA THR A 56 2.72 -0.11 1.80
C THR A 56 3.11 1.26 1.27
N ARG A 57 2.25 2.26 1.49
CA ARG A 57 2.51 3.64 1.12
C ARG A 57 3.75 4.20 1.82
N TYR A 58 3.95 3.86 3.09
CA TYR A 58 5.18 4.21 3.81
C TYR A 58 6.42 3.57 3.17
N LEU A 59 6.35 2.30 2.78
CA LEU A 59 7.47 1.63 2.12
C LEU A 59 7.83 2.29 0.77
N ASP A 60 6.84 2.64 -0.05
CA ASP A 60 7.05 3.37 -1.31
C ASP A 60 7.67 4.76 -1.05
N PHE A 61 7.19 5.46 -0.01
CA PHE A 61 7.75 6.73 0.42
C PHE A 61 9.21 6.59 0.87
N GLN A 62 9.51 5.59 1.70
CA GLN A 62 10.84 5.30 2.21
C GLN A 62 11.82 4.98 1.08
N GLU A 63 11.39 4.17 0.10
CA GLU A 63 12.18 3.86 -1.10
C GLU A 63 12.48 5.13 -1.91
N THR A 64 11.48 5.99 -2.07
CA THR A 64 11.58 7.21 -2.90
C THR A 64 12.50 8.28 -2.29
N TYR A 65 12.43 8.50 -0.98
CA TYR A 65 13.07 9.66 -0.32
C TYR A 65 14.19 9.32 0.66
N CYS A 66 14.16 8.15 1.28
CA CYS A 66 15.10 7.81 2.35
C CYS A 66 16.19 6.86 1.86
N ARG A 67 15.81 5.72 1.25
CA ARG A 67 16.78 4.75 0.74
C ARG A 67 17.58 5.25 -0.45
N SER A 68 17.04 6.17 -1.24
CA SER A 68 17.76 6.80 -2.37
C SER A 68 18.86 7.78 -1.96
N GLY A 69 19.19 7.88 -0.66
CA GLY A 69 20.23 8.78 -0.14
C GLY A 69 19.87 10.26 -0.17
N LYS A 70 18.63 10.62 -0.53
CA LYS A 70 18.18 12.02 -0.62
C LYS A 70 17.98 12.67 0.76
N PHE A 71 17.47 11.91 1.72
CA PHE A 71 17.32 12.31 3.11
C PHE A 71 17.99 11.29 4.01
N MET A 72 18.94 11.74 4.85
CA MET A 72 19.79 10.88 5.69
C MET A 72 19.34 10.82 7.17
N GLY A 73 18.26 11.50 7.53
CA GLY A 73 17.72 11.48 8.89
C GLY A 73 16.74 10.33 9.13
N VAL A 74 16.06 10.35 10.27
CA VAL A 74 15.01 9.38 10.60
C VAL A 74 13.85 9.52 9.61
N CYS A 75 13.60 8.45 8.85
CA CYS A 75 12.59 8.41 7.80
C CYS A 75 11.17 8.22 8.38
N ASP A 76 10.69 9.22 9.12
CA ASP A 76 9.32 9.26 9.62
C ASP A 76 8.60 10.49 9.02
N PRO A 77 7.46 10.31 8.32
CA PRO A 77 6.67 11.41 7.77
C PRO A 77 6.25 12.46 8.82
N SER A 78 6.14 12.06 10.08
CA SER A 78 5.79 12.95 11.19
C SER A 78 6.99 13.72 11.73
N ASN A 79 8.22 13.28 11.43
CA ASN A 79 9.44 13.86 11.97
C ASN A 79 9.64 15.31 11.49
N PRO A 80 9.94 16.25 12.41
CA PRO A 80 10.16 17.65 12.07
C PRO A 80 11.32 17.87 11.07
N GLN A 81 12.42 17.12 11.18
CA GLN A 81 13.57 17.26 10.29
C GLN A 81 13.22 16.93 8.84
N LEU A 82 12.42 15.89 8.64
CA LEU A 82 11.96 15.48 7.31
C LEU A 82 11.00 16.52 6.74
N LYS A 83 10.06 17.03 7.54
CA LYS A 83 9.15 18.12 7.13
C LYS A 83 9.92 19.38 6.71
N GLU A 84 10.97 19.74 7.44
CA GLU A 84 11.85 20.87 7.09
C GLU A 84 12.62 20.62 5.79
N TRP A 85 13.12 19.40 5.56
CA TRP A 85 13.77 19.04 4.31
C TRP A 85 12.82 19.18 3.10
N PHE A 86 11.58 18.69 3.23
CA PHE A 86 10.55 18.86 2.20
C PHE A 86 10.19 20.34 1.97
N LYS A 87 10.14 21.15 3.04
CA LYS A 87 9.93 22.61 2.97
C LYS A 87 11.07 23.30 2.22
N LYS A 88 12.33 22.99 2.54
CA LYS A 88 13.52 23.55 1.86
C LYS A 88 13.55 23.21 0.38
N LYS A 89 13.05 22.03 0.01
CA LYS A 89 12.94 21.57 -1.39
C LYS A 89 11.67 22.03 -2.12
N ARG A 90 10.78 22.79 -1.46
CA ARG A 90 9.46 23.21 -1.99
C ARG A 90 8.56 22.02 -2.41
N LEU A 91 8.63 20.92 -1.67
CA LEU A 91 7.88 19.69 -1.92
C LEU A 91 6.77 19.44 -0.88
N THR A 92 6.31 20.48 -0.19
CA THR A 92 5.32 20.35 0.90
C THR A 92 4.00 19.77 0.45
N GLU A 93 3.48 20.17 -0.72
CA GLU A 93 2.26 19.60 -1.28
C GLU A 93 2.43 18.13 -1.66
N ARG A 94 3.64 17.76 -2.09
CA ARG A 94 3.96 16.36 -2.37
C ARG A 94 3.96 15.53 -1.10
N LEU A 95 4.49 16.05 0.00
CA LEU A 95 4.41 15.39 1.31
C LEU A 95 2.94 15.20 1.74
N ARG A 96 2.10 16.22 1.55
CA ARG A 96 0.66 16.14 1.84
C ARG A 96 -0.07 15.10 0.98
N SER A 97 0.29 14.99 -0.30
CA SER A 97 -0.36 14.04 -1.22
C SER A 97 -0.14 12.57 -0.86
N TRP A 98 0.90 12.25 -0.08
CA TRP A 98 1.09 10.90 0.46
C TRP A 98 0.05 10.57 1.54
N GLY A 99 -0.59 11.55 2.17
CA GLY A 99 -1.63 11.30 3.18
C GLY A 99 -1.13 10.52 4.40
N GLU A 100 -2.03 9.78 5.04
CA GLU A 100 -1.70 8.96 6.21
C GLU A 100 -0.84 7.74 5.85
N MET A 101 0.15 7.47 6.69
CA MET A 101 1.10 6.37 6.56
C MET A 101 1.32 5.75 7.94
N ILE A 102 1.44 4.42 7.99
CA ILE A 102 1.77 3.69 9.20
C ILE A 102 3.25 3.33 9.12
N VAL A 103 4.03 3.83 10.09
CA VAL A 103 5.44 3.50 10.27
C VAL A 103 5.50 2.32 11.23
N ASN A 104 6.03 1.18 10.80
CA ASN A 104 6.30 0.02 11.65
C ASN A 104 7.70 0.09 12.27
#